data_AF-A0A7V1BZU5-F1
#
_entry.id   AF-A0A7V1BZU5-F1
#
_cell.length_a   1.000
_cell.length_b   1.000
_cell.length_c   1.000
_cell.angle_alpha   90.00
_cell.angle_beta   90.00
_cell.angle_gamma   90.00
#
_symmetry.space_group_name_H-M   'P 1'
#
loop_
_entity.id
_entity.type
_entity.pdbx_description
1 polymer ?
#
loop_
_entity_poly.entity_id
_entity_poly.type
_entity_poly.pdbx_seq_one_letter_code
_entity_poly.pdbx_strand_id
1 'polypeptide(L)'
;MSSLQNERLRVLLVTTECEPFWEETPAARYIAQLPGRLASEYDVRILMPKYGLIDDRRWRLHEVKRLSGITIRVGNLDYALNVKVASIPGTRTQVYFLDNHEFWSRKGIFTDPDTGQPYPDNDERIIFFSKGVIAMMKTLKWDPHLIHCNGWMTGLLAVYLKYHFQRDPFFGGARLLFTSYEREIPTLRFSPSLPDKARIEGQAAEVFHRLAGDPYENLLSESRQIAETHHGTPTPEAWIASYQQLLAHSTA
;
A
#
# COMPACT_ATOMS: atom_id res chain seq x y z
N MET A 1 -25.19 -13.26 -28.26
CA MET A 1 -24.74 -11.86 -28.15
C MET A 1 -23.99 -11.71 -26.85
N SER A 2 -22.67 -11.94 -26.88
CA SER A 2 -21.79 -11.70 -25.74
C SER A 2 -21.63 -10.19 -25.61
N SER A 3 -22.15 -9.61 -24.54
CA SER A 3 -21.82 -8.23 -24.19
C SER A 3 -20.35 -8.20 -23.84
N LEU A 4 -19.52 -7.66 -24.74
CA LEU A 4 -18.22 -7.13 -24.36
C LEU A 4 -18.50 -5.97 -23.40
N GLN A 5 -18.65 -6.28 -22.12
CA GLN A 5 -18.43 -5.28 -21.09
C GLN A 5 -16.99 -4.85 -21.29
N ASN A 6 -16.77 -3.60 -21.70
CA ASN A 6 -15.46 -2.98 -21.56
C ASN A 6 -14.99 -3.26 -20.13
N GLU A 7 -13.91 -4.02 -19.96
CA GLU A 7 -13.38 -4.24 -18.62
C GLU A 7 -12.96 -2.87 -18.07
N ARG A 8 -13.55 -2.48 -16.94
CA ARG A 8 -13.21 -1.21 -16.30
C ARG A 8 -11.74 -1.24 -15.90
N LEU A 9 -11.03 -0.14 -16.11
CA LEU A 9 -9.65 -0.01 -15.65
C LEU A 9 -9.60 -0.20 -14.14
N ARG A 10 -8.46 -0.71 -13.66
CA ARG A 10 -8.29 -1.24 -12.30
C ARG A 10 -7.39 -0.31 -11.52
N VAL A 11 -7.88 0.20 -10.39
CA VAL A 11 -7.15 1.11 -9.51
C VAL A 11 -6.92 0.43 -8.16
N LEU A 12 -5.65 0.22 -7.81
CA LEU A 12 -5.25 -0.25 -6.50
C LEU A 12 -4.90 0.95 -5.62
N LEU A 13 -5.69 1.16 -4.56
CA LEU A 13 -5.37 2.12 -3.51
C LEU A 13 -4.66 1.38 -2.39
N VAL A 14 -3.40 1.73 -2.11
CA VAL A 14 -2.63 1.18 -1.00
C VAL A 14 -2.44 2.30 0.01
N THR A 15 -2.89 2.11 1.24
CA THR A 15 -2.97 3.18 2.24
C THR A 15 -2.63 2.66 3.64
N THR A 16 -2.31 3.59 4.55
CA THR A 16 -2.18 3.33 5.99
C THR A 16 -3.42 3.70 6.79
N GLU A 17 -4.41 4.37 6.17
CA GLU A 17 -5.61 4.86 6.84
C GLU A 17 -6.84 4.75 5.92
N CYS A 18 -8.00 4.44 6.50
CA CYS A 18 -9.27 4.29 5.78
C CYS A 18 -10.43 4.28 6.78
N GLU A 19 -11.33 5.25 6.67
CA GLU A 19 -12.53 5.29 7.51
C GLU A 19 -13.51 4.16 7.09
N PRO A 20 -14.17 3.46 8.04
CA PRO A 20 -14.16 3.63 9.49
C PRO A 20 -13.18 2.70 10.23
N PHE A 21 -12.31 2.00 9.49
CA PHE A 21 -11.47 0.96 10.07
C PHE A 21 -10.31 1.54 10.85
N TRP A 22 -9.64 2.57 10.32
CA TRP A 22 -8.51 3.20 10.98
C TRP A 22 -8.35 4.67 10.58
N GLU A 23 -8.13 5.48 11.62
CA GLU A 23 -8.06 6.94 11.65
C GLU A 23 -9.33 7.65 11.19
N GLU A 24 -9.54 8.85 11.74
CA GLU A 24 -10.68 9.73 11.39
C GLU A 24 -10.15 11.05 10.77
N THR A 25 -9.15 10.95 9.91
CA THR A 25 -8.55 12.08 9.19
C THR A 25 -9.32 12.41 7.90
N PRO A 26 -9.15 13.61 7.32
CA PRO A 26 -9.71 13.91 5.99
C PRO A 26 -9.24 12.92 4.92
N ALA A 27 -7.97 12.51 4.95
CA ALA A 27 -7.44 11.55 3.99
C ALA A 27 -8.07 10.15 4.16
N ALA A 28 -8.24 9.65 5.38
CA ALA A 28 -8.94 8.39 5.65
C ALA A 28 -10.39 8.40 5.10
N ARG A 29 -11.10 9.53 5.26
CA ARG A 29 -12.45 9.75 4.69
C ARG A 29 -12.44 9.75 3.17
N TYR A 30 -11.49 10.45 2.57
CA TYR A 30 -11.39 10.59 1.12
C TYR A 30 -11.07 9.25 0.46
N ILE A 31 -10.14 8.47 1.03
CA ILE A 31 -9.84 7.11 0.59
C ILE A 31 -11.11 6.23 0.61
N ALA A 32 -11.92 6.30 1.68
CA ALA A 32 -13.15 5.52 1.79
C ALA A 32 -14.21 5.90 0.74
N GLN A 33 -14.24 7.16 0.30
CA GLN A 33 -15.19 7.68 -0.69
C GLN A 33 -14.78 7.41 -2.15
N LEU A 34 -13.47 7.37 -2.43
CA LEU A 34 -12.93 7.26 -3.79
C LEU A 34 -13.54 6.10 -4.60
N PRO A 35 -13.65 4.87 -4.08
CA PRO A 35 -14.23 3.76 -4.84
C PRO A 35 -15.67 4.02 -5.29
N GLY A 36 -16.49 4.65 -4.43
CA GLY A 36 -17.87 5.00 -4.78
C GLY A 36 -17.95 6.07 -5.87
N ARG A 37 -17.06 7.07 -5.80
CA ARG A 37 -16.97 8.16 -6.79
C ARG A 37 -16.45 7.71 -8.14
N LEU A 38 -15.63 6.65 -8.16
CA LEU A 38 -14.97 6.11 -9.35
C LEU A 38 -15.67 4.89 -9.92
N ALA A 39 -16.74 4.39 -9.28
CA ALA A 39 -17.34 3.10 -9.61
C ALA A 39 -17.89 3.02 -11.05
N SER A 40 -18.25 4.14 -11.68
CA SER A 40 -18.70 4.14 -13.09
C SER A 40 -17.56 3.90 -14.08
N GLU A 41 -16.32 4.24 -13.72
CA GLU A 41 -15.17 4.24 -14.64
C GLU A 41 -14.16 3.14 -14.28
N TYR A 42 -13.97 2.88 -12.99
CA TYR A 42 -12.89 2.04 -12.49
C TYR A 42 -13.39 0.94 -11.54
N ASP A 43 -12.69 -0.20 -11.56
CA ASP A 43 -12.72 -1.19 -10.48
C ASP A 43 -11.65 -0.82 -9.46
N VAL A 44 -12.07 -0.38 -8.27
CA VAL A 44 -11.17 0.15 -7.24
C VAL A 44 -11.10 -0.81 -6.06
N ARG A 45 -9.88 -1.16 -5.64
CA ARG A 45 -9.63 -1.97 -4.43
C ARG A 45 -8.73 -1.22 -3.47
N ILE A 46 -9.04 -1.32 -2.17
CA ILE A 46 -8.24 -0.72 -1.11
C ILE A 46 -7.49 -1.81 -0.35
N LEU A 47 -6.19 -1.63 -0.17
CA LEU A 47 -5.32 -2.46 0.66
C LEU A 47 -4.72 -1.61 1.77
N MET A 48 -4.72 -2.13 2.99
CA MET A 48 -4.08 -1.50 4.15
C MET A 48 -3.53 -2.54 5.13
N PRO A 49 -2.64 -2.18 6.06
CA PRO A 49 -2.23 -3.08 7.12
C PRO A 49 -3.39 -3.43 8.05
N LYS A 50 -3.42 -4.66 8.58
CA LYS A 50 -4.36 -5.05 9.62
C LYS A 50 -3.84 -4.68 11.00
N TYR A 51 -3.86 -3.40 11.36
CA TYR A 51 -3.43 -2.98 12.69
C TYR A 51 -4.21 -3.69 13.81
N GLY A 52 -3.52 -3.96 14.92
CA GLY A 52 -4.09 -4.61 16.09
C GLY A 52 -5.26 -3.85 16.72
N LEU A 53 -5.32 -2.53 16.48
CA LEU A 53 -6.41 -1.66 16.92
C LEU A 53 -7.70 -1.78 16.09
N ILE A 54 -7.63 -2.39 14.90
CA ILE A 54 -8.82 -2.63 14.08
C ILE A 54 -9.55 -3.85 14.65
N ASP A 55 -10.77 -3.65 15.15
CA ASP A 55 -11.58 -4.72 15.74
C ASP A 55 -12.24 -5.59 14.68
N ASP A 56 -11.85 -6.87 14.62
CA ASP A 56 -12.34 -7.85 13.67
C ASP A 56 -13.86 -8.07 13.77
N ARG A 57 -14.41 -8.08 14.98
CA ARG A 57 -15.83 -8.38 15.23
C ARG A 57 -16.72 -7.19 14.90
N ARG A 58 -16.34 -5.99 15.36
CA ARG A 58 -17.04 -4.73 15.09
C ARG A 58 -17.20 -4.52 13.59
N TRP A 59 -16.13 -4.79 12.84
CA TRP A 59 -16.05 -4.53 11.41
C TRP A 59 -16.31 -5.73 10.52
N ARG A 60 -16.58 -6.90 11.12
CA ARG A 60 -16.89 -8.16 10.40
C ARG A 60 -15.79 -8.53 9.40
N LEU A 61 -14.53 -8.49 9.84
CA LEU A 61 -13.42 -8.91 9.00
C LEU A 61 -13.47 -10.42 8.81
N HIS A 62 -13.41 -10.85 7.55
CA HIS A 62 -13.40 -12.25 7.16
C HIS A 62 -12.03 -12.63 6.61
N GLU A 63 -11.50 -13.77 7.06
CA GLU A 63 -10.27 -14.30 6.48
C GLU A 63 -10.48 -14.73 5.03
N VAL A 64 -9.54 -14.38 4.16
CA VAL A 64 -9.50 -14.79 2.76
C VAL A 64 -8.52 -15.95 2.63
N LYS A 65 -8.98 -17.17 2.94
CA LYS A 65 -8.13 -18.38 3.03
C LYS A 65 -7.15 -18.58 1.86
N ARG A 66 -7.56 -18.28 0.62
CA ARG A 66 -6.71 -18.42 -0.57
C ARG A 66 -5.57 -17.40 -0.68
N LEU A 67 -5.59 -16.37 0.16
CA LEU A 67 -4.59 -15.31 0.26
C LEU A 67 -3.85 -15.37 1.62
N SER A 68 -4.14 -16.37 2.46
CA SER A 68 -3.48 -16.59 3.75
C SER A 68 -2.32 -17.59 3.63
N GLY A 69 -1.34 -17.45 4.51
CA GLY A 69 -0.15 -18.33 4.57
C GLY A 69 0.90 -18.04 3.49
N ILE A 70 0.83 -16.90 2.81
CA ILE A 70 1.85 -16.50 1.83
C ILE A 70 3.13 -16.14 2.57
N THR A 71 4.26 -16.79 2.28
CA THR A 71 5.54 -16.47 2.91
C THR A 71 6.15 -15.20 2.33
N ILE A 72 6.46 -14.24 3.21
CA ILE A 72 7.13 -12.98 2.88
C ILE A 72 8.47 -12.93 3.60
N ARG A 73 9.57 -12.84 2.82
CA ARG A 73 10.93 -12.67 3.33
C ARG A 73 11.22 -11.20 3.66
N VAL A 74 11.63 -10.93 4.90
CA VAL A 74 12.11 -9.62 5.36
C VAL A 74 13.50 -9.82 5.95
N GLY A 75 14.53 -9.23 5.34
CA GLY A 75 15.91 -9.58 5.66
C GLY A 75 16.16 -11.08 5.50
N ASN A 76 16.50 -11.75 6.60
CA ASN A 76 16.79 -13.18 6.64
C ASN A 76 15.65 -14.02 7.27
N LEU A 77 14.52 -13.39 7.59
CA LEU A 77 13.41 -14.03 8.29
C LEU A 77 12.17 -14.13 7.39
N ASP A 78 11.46 -15.25 7.51
CA ASP A 78 10.23 -15.53 6.79
C ASP A 78 9.02 -15.30 7.68
N TYR A 79 8.08 -14.49 7.18
CA TYR A 79 6.85 -14.14 7.88
C TYR A 79 5.65 -14.62 7.08
N ALA A 80 4.64 -15.17 7.76
CA ALA A 80 3.38 -15.50 7.12
C ALA A 80 2.51 -14.25 6.93
N LEU A 81 2.06 -14.02 5.70
CA LEU A 81 1.02 -13.07 5.37
C LEU A 81 -0.35 -13.76 5.41
N ASN A 82 -1.24 -13.22 6.23
CA ASN A 82 -2.66 -13.52 6.20
C ASN A 82 -3.41 -12.33 5.60
N VAL A 83 -4.57 -12.59 5.00
CA VAL A 83 -5.39 -11.52 4.44
C VAL A 83 -6.80 -11.62 4.97
N LYS A 84 -7.31 -10.50 5.47
CA LYS A 84 -8.72 -10.33 5.82
C LYS A 84 -9.38 -9.36 4.86
N VAL A 85 -10.70 -9.42 4.79
CA VAL A 85 -11.52 -8.50 4.00
C VAL A 85 -12.72 -8.04 4.79
N ALA A 86 -13.08 -6.77 4.64
CA ALA A 86 -14.35 -6.24 5.11
C ALA A 86 -14.90 -5.24 4.09
N SER A 87 -16.21 -5.02 4.13
CA SER A 87 -16.84 -3.97 3.33
C SER A 87 -16.94 -2.68 4.14
N ILE A 88 -16.69 -1.53 3.51
CA ILE A 88 -17.01 -0.23 4.13
C ILE A 88 -18.53 -0.17 4.36
N PRO A 89 -19.01 0.11 5.58
CA PRO A 89 -20.44 0.15 5.89
C PRO A 89 -21.23 1.04 4.93
N GLY A 90 -22.39 0.56 4.49
CA GLY A 90 -23.23 1.29 3.53
C GLY A 90 -22.74 1.24 2.07
N THR A 91 -21.63 0.57 1.78
CA THR A 91 -21.09 0.45 0.42
C THR A 91 -20.86 -1.02 0.03
N ARG A 92 -20.56 -1.27 -1.26
CA ARG A 92 -20.06 -2.57 -1.74
C ARG A 92 -18.54 -2.65 -1.83
N THR A 93 -17.83 -1.60 -1.41
CA THR A 93 -16.38 -1.48 -1.51
C THR A 93 -15.71 -2.41 -0.51
N GLN A 94 -14.87 -3.31 -1.00
CA GLN A 94 -14.06 -4.20 -0.18
C GLN A 94 -12.71 -3.56 0.14
N VAL A 95 -12.31 -3.65 1.40
CA VAL A 95 -10.98 -3.32 1.90
C VAL A 95 -10.30 -4.61 2.31
N TYR A 96 -9.09 -4.82 1.78
CA TYR A 96 -8.25 -5.95 2.12
C TYR A 96 -7.21 -5.52 3.15
N PHE A 97 -7.09 -6.32 4.21
CA PHE A 97 -6.20 -6.06 5.33
C PHE A 97 -5.08 -7.09 5.33
N LEU A 98 -3.83 -6.62 5.21
CA LEU A 98 -2.65 -7.48 5.26
C LEU A 98 -2.27 -7.68 6.73
N ASP A 99 -2.43 -8.92 7.21
CA ASP A 99 -2.32 -9.30 8.60
C ASP A 99 -1.05 -10.15 8.85
N ASN A 100 -0.41 -9.87 9.98
CA ASN A 100 0.73 -10.58 10.53
C ASN A 100 0.81 -10.22 12.02
N HIS A 101 0.78 -11.26 12.85
CA HIS A 101 0.71 -11.09 14.29
C HIS A 101 1.95 -10.37 14.87
N GLU A 102 3.14 -10.65 14.33
CA GLU A 102 4.40 -10.09 14.85
C GLU A 102 4.51 -8.57 14.59
N PHE A 103 4.03 -8.12 13.43
CA PHE A 103 4.11 -6.72 13.03
C PHE A 103 2.94 -5.86 13.50
N TRP A 104 1.73 -6.41 13.60
CA TRP A 104 0.53 -5.59 13.77
C TRP A 104 -0.21 -5.79 15.08
N SER A 105 -0.02 -6.90 15.81
CA SER A 105 -0.72 -7.17 17.08
C SER A 105 -0.12 -6.39 18.25
N ARG A 106 -0.23 -5.05 18.20
CA ARG A 106 0.32 -4.11 19.18
C ARG A 106 -0.72 -3.04 19.57
N LYS A 107 -0.46 -2.35 20.69
CA LYS A 107 -1.34 -1.27 21.21
C LYS A 107 -1.20 0.05 20.46
N GLY A 108 -0.07 0.28 19.79
CA GLY A 108 0.15 1.47 18.96
C GLY A 108 0.41 1.09 17.50
N ILE A 109 0.34 2.08 16.62
CA ILE A 109 0.56 1.88 15.19
C ILE A 109 2.02 2.05 14.85
N PHE A 110 2.57 3.26 14.85
CA PHE A 110 3.97 3.52 14.48
C PHE A 110 4.84 3.84 15.68
N THR A 111 4.22 4.30 16.76
CA THR A 111 4.86 4.62 18.02
C THR A 111 4.30 3.74 19.13
N ASP A 112 5.12 3.49 20.13
CA ASP A 112 4.70 2.93 21.39
C ASP A 112 3.87 3.98 22.15
N PRO A 113 2.62 3.67 22.56
CA PRO A 113 1.74 4.65 23.18
C PRO A 113 2.18 5.06 24.60
N ASP A 114 2.97 4.22 25.28
CA ASP A 114 3.44 4.49 26.65
C ASP A 114 4.69 5.39 26.62
N THR A 115 5.55 5.25 25.61
CA THR A 115 6.82 6.01 25.51
C THR A 115 6.81 7.13 24.46
N GLY A 116 5.85 7.10 23.53
CA GLY A 116 5.82 7.97 22.34
C GLY A 116 6.93 7.71 21.33
N GLN A 117 7.79 6.72 21.54
CA GLN A 117 8.91 6.43 20.66
C GLN A 117 8.47 5.62 19.44
N PRO A 118 9.03 5.88 18.24
CA PRO A 118 8.78 5.04 17.07
C PRO A 118 9.21 3.59 17.34
N TYR A 119 8.41 2.63 16.86
CA TYR A 119 8.83 1.23 16.90
C TYR A 119 10.09 1.01 16.04
N PRO A 120 11.10 0.28 16.55
CA PRO A 120 12.38 0.12 15.88
C PRO A 120 12.30 -0.71 14.59
N ASP A 121 11.25 -1.52 14.44
CA ASP A 121 10.99 -2.40 13.31
C ASP A 121 10.04 -1.78 12.26
N ASN A 122 9.76 -0.48 12.33
CA ASN A 122 8.94 0.21 11.32
C ASN A 122 9.48 0.04 9.89
N ASP A 123 10.79 -0.12 9.74
CA ASP A 123 11.45 -0.40 8.46
C ASP A 123 11.17 -1.82 7.94
N GLU A 124 11.11 -2.82 8.81
CA GLU A 124 10.71 -4.20 8.47
C GLU A 124 9.22 -4.27 8.12
N ARG A 125 8.40 -3.49 8.82
CA ARG A 125 6.95 -3.38 8.58
C ARG A 125 6.64 -2.83 7.20
N ILE A 126 7.38 -1.83 6.71
CA ILE A 126 7.20 -1.35 5.33
C ILE A 126 7.67 -2.36 4.28
N ILE A 127 8.72 -3.16 4.58
CA ILE A 127 9.16 -4.24 3.69
C ILE A 127 8.09 -5.31 3.59
N PHE A 128 7.62 -5.80 4.74
CA PHE A 128 6.58 -6.82 4.82
C PHE A 128 5.31 -6.36 4.09
N PHE A 129 4.84 -5.16 4.39
CA PHE A 129 3.62 -4.63 3.78
C PHE A 129 3.76 -4.48 2.26
N SER A 130 4.85 -3.90 1.78
CA SER A 130 5.07 -3.68 0.34
C SER A 130 5.21 -5.00 -0.43
N LYS A 131 6.01 -5.94 0.07
CA LYS A 131 6.15 -7.28 -0.54
C LYS A 131 4.83 -8.07 -0.44
N GLY A 132 4.10 -7.92 0.66
CA GLY A 132 2.80 -8.54 0.87
C GLY A 132 1.75 -8.06 -0.12
N VAL A 133 1.71 -6.75 -0.42
CA VAL A 133 0.83 -6.20 -1.47
C VAL A 133 1.14 -6.87 -2.80
N ILE A 134 2.41 -6.88 -3.21
CA ILE A 134 2.84 -7.49 -4.48
C ILE A 134 2.43 -8.97 -4.56
N ALA A 135 2.72 -9.74 -3.51
CA ALA A 135 2.42 -11.17 -3.47
C ALA A 135 0.91 -11.44 -3.48
N MET A 136 0.13 -10.65 -2.72
CA MET A 136 -1.33 -10.74 -2.70
C MET A 136 -1.92 -10.45 -4.08
N MET A 137 -1.49 -9.39 -4.76
CA MET A 137 -2.02 -9.03 -6.08
C MET A 137 -1.73 -10.12 -7.13
N LYS A 138 -0.51 -10.66 -7.15
CA LYS A 138 -0.17 -11.79 -8.04
C LYS A 138 -1.02 -13.04 -7.75
N THR A 139 -1.22 -13.36 -6.47
CA THR A 139 -2.07 -14.50 -6.05
C THR A 139 -3.53 -14.28 -6.43
N LEU A 140 -3.99 -13.03 -6.32
CA LEU A 140 -5.33 -12.61 -6.69
C LEU A 140 -5.57 -12.60 -8.20
N LYS A 141 -4.50 -12.58 -9.01
CA LYS A 141 -4.53 -12.43 -10.47
C LYS A 141 -5.36 -11.22 -10.91
N TRP A 142 -5.18 -10.10 -10.21
CA TRP A 142 -5.84 -8.84 -10.52
C TRP A 142 -4.75 -7.79 -10.74
N ASP A 143 -4.40 -7.55 -11.99
CA ASP A 143 -3.33 -6.66 -12.42
C ASP A 143 -3.83 -5.20 -12.49
N PRO A 144 -3.36 -4.31 -11.61
CA PRO A 144 -3.83 -2.93 -11.59
C PRO A 144 -3.27 -2.13 -12.77
N HIS A 145 -4.09 -1.25 -13.32
CA HIS A 145 -3.68 -0.26 -14.31
C HIS A 145 -3.06 0.98 -13.65
N LEU A 146 -3.50 1.30 -12.43
CA LEU A 146 -2.96 2.35 -11.59
C LEU A 146 -2.78 1.83 -10.16
N ILE A 147 -1.64 2.13 -9.55
CA ILE A 147 -1.37 1.88 -8.14
C ILE A 147 -1.14 3.23 -7.47
N HIS A 148 -2.05 3.60 -6.57
CA HIS A 148 -1.92 4.77 -5.71
C HIS A 148 -1.29 4.35 -4.38
N CYS A 149 -0.04 4.75 -4.19
CA CYS A 149 0.73 4.60 -2.97
C CYS A 149 0.45 5.81 -2.06
N ASN A 150 -0.42 5.64 -1.07
CA ASN A 150 -0.88 6.72 -0.20
C ASN A 150 -0.16 6.68 1.17
N GLY A 151 0.71 7.65 1.42
CA GLY A 151 1.45 7.80 2.66
C GLY A 151 2.81 7.09 2.69
N TRP A 152 3.64 7.46 3.67
CA TRP A 152 5.07 7.11 3.69
C TRP A 152 5.36 5.61 3.68
N MET A 153 4.53 4.78 4.33
CA MET A 153 4.74 3.31 4.35
C MET A 153 4.66 2.68 2.96
N THR A 154 3.97 3.33 2.04
CA THR A 154 3.75 2.83 0.67
C THR A 154 4.87 3.25 -0.28
N GLY A 155 5.81 4.09 0.17
CA GLY A 155 6.92 4.54 -0.67
C GLY A 155 7.79 3.38 -1.16
N LEU A 156 8.02 2.37 -0.31
CA LEU A 156 8.83 1.20 -0.68
C LEU A 156 8.13 0.31 -1.71
N LEU A 157 6.79 0.28 -1.71
CA LEU A 157 6.01 -0.38 -2.76
C LEU A 157 6.28 0.29 -4.11
N ALA A 158 6.25 1.62 -4.19
CA ALA A 158 6.57 2.35 -5.42
C ALA A 158 7.99 2.03 -5.93
N VAL A 159 8.98 1.96 -5.03
CA VAL A 159 10.36 1.58 -5.35
C VAL A 159 10.43 0.17 -5.91
N TYR A 160 9.79 -0.82 -5.26
CA TYR A 160 9.74 -2.18 -5.81
C TYR A 160 9.10 -2.20 -7.21
N LEU A 161 7.96 -1.55 -7.37
CA LEU A 161 7.23 -1.57 -8.64
C LEU A 161 8.06 -0.95 -9.78
N LYS A 162 8.74 0.18 -9.51
CA LYS A 162 9.55 0.86 -10.51
C LYS A 162 10.82 0.10 -10.89
N TYR A 163 11.51 -0.48 -9.91
CA TYR A 163 12.87 -0.97 -10.14
C TYR A 163 12.98 -2.48 -10.27
N HIS A 164 12.06 -3.21 -9.63
CA HIS A 164 12.04 -4.68 -9.65
C HIS A 164 10.95 -5.23 -10.56
N PHE A 165 9.80 -4.55 -10.65
CA PHE A 165 8.63 -5.06 -11.39
C PHE A 165 8.27 -4.24 -12.64
N GLN A 166 9.09 -3.29 -13.08
CA GLN A 166 8.81 -2.49 -14.29
C GLN A 166 8.76 -3.34 -15.57
N ARG A 167 9.47 -4.46 -15.62
CA ARG A 167 9.42 -5.42 -16.74
C ARG A 167 8.58 -6.65 -16.44
N ASP A 168 7.98 -6.71 -15.26
CA ASP A 168 7.09 -7.80 -14.90
C ASP A 168 5.79 -7.67 -15.72
N PRO A 169 5.32 -8.73 -16.40
CA PRO A 169 4.10 -8.64 -17.21
C PRO A 169 2.85 -8.22 -16.43
N PHE A 170 2.83 -8.42 -15.11
CA PHE A 170 1.71 -8.11 -14.25
C PHE A 170 1.70 -6.64 -13.77
N PHE A 171 2.87 -6.02 -13.59
CA PHE A 171 2.97 -4.67 -13.03
C PHE A 171 3.61 -3.64 -13.96
N GLY A 172 4.33 -4.07 -15.00
CA GLY A 172 5.14 -3.19 -15.84
C GLY A 172 4.33 -2.15 -16.62
N GLY A 173 3.04 -2.43 -16.87
CA GLY A 173 2.10 -1.48 -17.46
C GLY A 173 1.48 -0.49 -16.47
N ALA A 174 1.53 -0.79 -15.17
CA ALA A 174 0.83 -0.02 -14.15
C ALA A 174 1.44 1.39 -14.01
N ARG A 175 0.57 2.40 -13.95
CA ARG A 175 0.95 3.76 -13.57
C ARG A 175 1.08 3.85 -12.05
N LEU A 176 1.96 4.73 -11.58
CA LEU A 176 2.17 4.98 -10.15
C LEU A 176 1.75 6.40 -9.82
N LEU A 177 0.90 6.53 -8.80
CA LEU A 177 0.66 7.78 -8.10
C LEU A 177 1.16 7.62 -6.66
N PHE A 178 1.84 8.62 -6.15
CA PHE A 178 2.28 8.69 -4.76
C PHE A 178 1.65 9.90 -4.07
N THR A 179 1.09 9.72 -2.87
CA THR A 179 0.70 10.85 -2.02
C THR A 179 1.66 10.91 -0.83
N SER A 180 2.40 12.00 -0.74
CA SER A 180 3.33 12.29 0.33
C SER A 180 2.72 13.26 1.32
N TYR A 181 2.33 12.76 2.49
CA TYR A 181 1.97 13.60 3.63
C TYR A 181 3.18 14.26 4.27
N GLU A 182 2.91 15.25 5.12
CA GLU A 182 3.91 15.80 6.02
C GLU A 182 4.34 14.75 7.05
N ARG A 183 5.56 14.88 7.58
CA ARG A 183 6.10 13.93 8.55
C ARG A 183 5.46 14.15 9.92
N GLU A 184 4.48 13.31 10.23
CA GLU A 184 3.79 13.35 11.53
C GLU A 184 4.66 12.88 12.71
N ILE A 185 5.68 12.06 12.45
CA ILE A 185 6.56 11.51 13.48
C ILE A 185 7.99 11.99 13.23
N PRO A 186 8.39 13.17 13.75
CA PRO A 186 9.70 13.78 13.48
C PRO A 186 10.89 12.91 13.91
N THR A 187 10.68 12.03 14.88
CA THR A 187 11.70 11.13 15.44
C THR A 187 11.80 9.78 14.71
N LEU A 188 10.87 9.46 13.80
CA LEU A 188 10.89 8.19 13.07
C LEU A 188 12.15 8.11 12.21
N ARG A 189 12.93 7.05 12.39
CA ARG A 189 14.09 6.72 11.57
C ARG A 189 14.00 5.26 11.16
N PHE A 190 14.53 4.95 9.99
CA PHE A 190 14.72 3.56 9.56
C PHE A 190 16.14 3.11 9.87
N SER A 191 16.32 1.80 10.07
CA SER A 191 17.65 1.25 10.25
C SER A 191 18.50 1.53 9.00
N PRO A 192 19.80 1.87 9.16
CA PRO A 192 20.74 1.91 8.04
C PRO A 192 20.84 0.59 7.26
N SER A 193 20.37 -0.52 7.85
CA SER A 193 20.29 -1.84 7.21
C SER A 193 19.05 -2.04 6.33
N LEU A 194 18.11 -1.07 6.26
CA LEU A 194 16.92 -1.15 5.41
C LEU A 194 17.26 -1.57 3.96
N PRO A 195 18.30 -1.01 3.29
CA PRO A 195 18.70 -1.43 1.95
C PRO A 195 18.94 -2.93 1.83
N ASP A 196 19.59 -3.55 2.82
CA ASP A 196 19.88 -4.98 2.82
C ASP A 196 18.63 -5.81 3.13
N LYS A 197 17.83 -5.36 4.11
CA LYS A 197 16.59 -6.05 4.50
C LYS A 197 15.52 -6.04 3.40
N ALA A 198 15.53 -5.01 2.55
CA ALA A 198 14.56 -4.81 1.46
C ALA A 198 14.86 -5.65 0.21
N ARG A 199 16.04 -6.28 0.09
CA ARG A 199 16.44 -6.98 -1.13
C ARG A 199 15.45 -8.08 -1.51
N ILE A 200 15.30 -8.27 -2.83
CA ILE A 200 14.60 -9.41 -3.42
C ILE A 200 15.69 -10.37 -3.91
N GLU A 201 15.62 -11.62 -3.46
CA GLU A 201 16.58 -12.66 -3.82
C GLU A 201 16.64 -12.86 -5.34
N GLY A 202 17.84 -12.97 -5.88
CA GLY A 202 18.07 -13.14 -7.32
C GLY A 202 17.86 -11.87 -8.17
N GLN A 203 17.64 -10.70 -7.58
CA GLN A 203 17.51 -9.44 -8.31
C GLN A 203 18.62 -8.44 -7.94
N ALA A 204 19.00 -7.60 -8.91
CA ALA A 204 20.06 -6.61 -8.72
C ALA A 204 19.68 -5.63 -7.60
N ALA A 205 20.57 -5.49 -6.61
CA ALA A 205 20.32 -4.70 -5.41
C ALA A 205 20.63 -3.21 -5.57
N GLU A 206 21.06 -2.79 -6.75
CA GLU A 206 21.65 -1.46 -6.98
C GLU A 206 20.70 -0.31 -6.63
N VAL A 207 19.39 -0.52 -6.75
CA VAL A 207 18.39 0.48 -6.37
C VAL A 207 18.40 0.76 -4.86
N PHE A 208 18.58 -0.26 -4.02
CA PHE A 208 18.48 -0.08 -2.56
C PHE A 208 19.65 0.70 -1.98
N HIS A 209 20.79 0.77 -2.69
CA HIS A 209 21.88 1.65 -2.31
C HIS A 209 21.49 3.14 -2.34
N ARG A 210 20.47 3.53 -3.13
CA ARG A 210 19.89 4.88 -3.11
C ARG A 210 19.21 5.21 -1.78
N LEU A 211 18.84 4.19 -1.01
CA LEU A 211 18.25 4.32 0.32
C LEU A 211 19.31 4.33 1.44
N ALA A 212 20.61 4.23 1.14
CA ALA A 212 21.65 4.33 2.17
C ALA A 212 21.74 5.76 2.75
N GLY A 213 22.34 5.93 3.93
CA GLY A 213 22.42 7.25 4.60
C GLY A 213 21.26 7.48 5.55
N ASP A 214 20.30 8.34 5.18
CA ASP A 214 19.00 8.47 5.86
C ASP A 214 17.93 7.72 5.05
N PRO A 215 17.63 6.45 5.38
CA PRO A 215 16.77 5.64 4.52
C PRO A 215 15.32 6.11 4.51
N TYR A 216 14.88 6.84 5.54
CA TYR A 216 13.52 7.39 5.55
C TYR A 216 13.40 8.52 4.53
N GLU A 217 14.28 9.51 4.61
CA GLU A 217 14.23 10.66 3.70
C GLU A 217 14.52 10.24 2.26
N ASN A 218 15.50 9.36 2.08
CA ASN A 218 15.86 8.88 0.75
C ASN A 218 14.76 8.03 0.13
N LEU A 219 14.03 7.24 0.93
CA LEU A 219 12.86 6.51 0.44
C LEU A 219 11.79 7.49 -0.09
N LEU A 220 11.42 8.50 0.69
CA LEU A 220 10.40 9.45 0.27
C LEU A 220 10.85 10.27 -0.93
N SER A 221 12.11 10.72 -0.96
CA SER A 221 12.69 11.43 -2.09
C SER A 221 12.62 10.59 -3.36
N GLU A 222 13.03 9.32 -3.28
CA GLU A 222 13.00 8.38 -4.40
C GLU A 222 11.56 8.11 -4.86
N SER A 223 10.63 7.82 -3.93
CA SER A 223 9.22 7.60 -4.25
C SER A 223 8.57 8.78 -4.99
N ARG A 224 8.94 10.01 -4.62
CA ARG A 224 8.45 11.23 -5.30
C ARG A 224 9.04 11.41 -6.71
N GLN A 225 10.26 10.93 -6.94
CA GLN A 225 10.91 11.03 -8.25
C GLN A 225 10.37 10.02 -9.27
N ILE A 226 9.94 8.84 -8.80
CA ILE A 226 9.57 7.72 -9.68
C ILE A 226 8.07 7.65 -10.03
N ALA A 227 7.24 8.44 -9.34
CA ALA A 227 5.79 8.44 -9.48
C ALA A 227 5.25 9.88 -9.59
N GLU A 228 4.11 10.04 -10.27
CA GLU A 228 3.33 11.28 -10.18
C GLU A 228 2.98 11.49 -8.70
N THR A 229 3.18 12.70 -8.19
CA THR A 229 3.17 12.92 -6.74
C THR A 229 2.26 14.07 -6.33
N HIS A 230 1.41 13.78 -5.34
CA HIS A 230 0.72 14.79 -4.55
C HIS A 230 1.41 15.03 -3.21
N HIS A 231 1.31 16.25 -2.70
CA HIS A 231 1.83 16.65 -1.39
C HIS A 231 0.68 17.05 -0.45
N GLY A 232 0.88 16.84 0.85
CA GLY A 232 -0.12 17.17 1.87
C GLY A 232 -1.33 16.26 1.77
N THR A 233 -2.53 16.80 2.02
CA THR A 233 -3.80 16.05 1.96
C THR A 233 -4.65 16.52 0.77
N PRO A 234 -4.50 15.88 -0.41
CA PRO A 234 -5.23 16.27 -1.61
C PRO A 234 -6.72 16.01 -1.43
N THR A 235 -7.54 16.82 -2.09
CA THR A 235 -8.98 16.52 -2.17
C THR A 235 -9.20 15.31 -3.07
N PRO A 236 -10.34 14.59 -2.94
CA PRO A 236 -10.61 13.48 -3.83
C PRO A 236 -10.69 13.92 -5.31
N GLU A 237 -11.10 15.15 -5.61
CA GLU A 237 -11.11 15.70 -6.98
C GLU A 237 -9.70 15.76 -7.57
N ALA A 238 -8.70 16.17 -6.78
CA ALA A 238 -7.31 16.23 -7.22
C ALA A 238 -6.77 14.82 -7.56
N TRP A 239 -7.07 13.83 -6.72
CA TRP A 239 -6.72 12.44 -7.01
C TRP A 239 -7.44 11.91 -8.25
N ILE A 240 -8.76 12.13 -8.37
CA ILE A 240 -9.54 11.69 -9.54
C ILE A 240 -8.99 12.29 -10.83
N ALA A 241 -8.64 13.58 -10.84
CA ALA A 241 -8.04 14.24 -11.99
C ALA A 241 -6.71 13.56 -12.40
N SER A 242 -5.84 13.24 -11.44
CA SER A 242 -4.62 12.48 -11.73
C SER A 242 -4.90 11.07 -12.24
N TYR A 243 -5.95 10.40 -11.75
CA TYR A 243 -6.30 9.05 -12.22
C TYR A 243 -6.70 9.10 -13.68
N GLN A 244 -7.58 10.05 -14.04
CA GLN A 244 -8.01 10.28 -15.41
C GLN A 244 -6.82 10.62 -16.32
N GLN A 245 -5.93 11.51 -15.88
CA GLN A 245 -4.73 11.87 -16.65
C GLN A 245 -3.79 10.67 -16.88
N LEU A 246 -3.49 9.91 -15.83
CA LEU A 246 -2.57 8.77 -15.90
C LEU A 246 -3.16 7.62 -16.73
N LEU A 247 -4.49 7.45 -16.69
CA LEU A 247 -5.20 6.38 -17.37
C LEU A 247 -5.74 6.76 -18.75
N ALA A 248 -5.66 8.03 -19.18
CA ALA A 248 -6.22 8.52 -20.45
C ALA A 248 -5.77 7.73 -21.69
N HIS A 249 -4.58 7.11 -21.66
CA HIS A 249 -4.01 6.33 -22.76
C HIS A 249 -3.97 4.82 -22.47
N SER A 250 -4.54 4.39 -21.35
CA SER A 250 -4.67 2.96 -21.04
C SER A 250 -5.89 2.45 -21.79
N THR A 251 -5.66 1.69 -22.86
CA THR A 251 -6.74 0.99 -23.56
C THR A 251 -7.26 -0.14 -22.67
N ALA A 252 -8.58 -0.29 -22.59
CA ALA A 252 -9.25 -1.40 -21.92
C ALA A 252 -9.13 -2.69 -22.74
#